data_AF-A0A3M2TMM6-F1
#
_entry.id   AF-A0A3M2TMM6-F1
#
_cell.length_a   1.000
_cell.length_b   1.000
_cell.length_c   1.000
_cell.angle_alpha   90.00
_cell.angle_beta   90.00
_cell.angle_gamma   90.00
#
_symmetry.space_group_name_H-M   'P 1'
#
loop_
_entity.id
_entity.type
_entity.pdbx_description
1 polymer ?
#
loop_
_entity_poly.entity_id
_entity_poly.type
_entity_poly.pdbx_seq_one_letter_code
_entity_poly.pdbx_strand_id
1 'polypeptide(L)'
;MKPVKVGICGLGTVGGGTFNVLQRNAEEIARRAGRGIEVAQIAVRTPNPNCQIGSTPTTSDVFAVATNPEIDIVVELIGGYTLARELVLKAIE
;
A
#
# COMPACT_ATOMS: atom_id res chain seq x y z
N MET A 1 -4.94 5.09 19.44
CA MET A 1 -3.64 4.48 19.10
C MET A 1 -3.18 5.02 17.76
N LYS A 2 -1.86 5.21 17.55
CA LYS A 2 -1.32 5.59 16.24
C LYS A 2 -1.71 4.53 15.20
N PRO A 3 -2.35 4.91 14.07
CA PRO A 3 -2.63 3.97 12.98
C PRO A 3 -1.34 3.37 12.41
N VAL A 4 -1.45 2.15 11.88
CA VAL A 4 -0.40 1.58 11.02
C VAL A 4 -0.53 2.21 9.64
N LYS A 5 0.55 2.77 9.13
CA LYS A 5 0.64 3.37 7.80
C LYS A 5 1.15 2.33 6.81
N VAL A 6 0.41 2.13 5.73
CA VAL A 6 0.67 1.10 4.73
C VAL A 6 1.03 1.75 3.39
N GLY A 7 2.09 1.26 2.77
CA GLY A 7 2.45 1.53 1.39
C GLY A 7 2.03 0.39 0.47
N ILE A 8 1.32 0.68 -0.63
CA ILE A 8 0.93 -0.34 -1.61
C ILE A 8 1.76 -0.17 -2.88
N CYS A 9 2.49 -1.20 -3.29
CA CYS A 9 3.24 -1.24 -4.53
C CYS A 9 2.54 -2.14 -5.53
N GLY A 10 1.86 -1.54 -6.51
CA GLY A 10 1.02 -2.25 -7.48
C GLY A 10 -0.48 -2.08 -7.18
N LEU A 11 -1.20 -1.45 -8.11
CA LEU A 11 -2.64 -1.15 -7.98
C LEU A 11 -3.49 -1.88 -9.04
N GLY A 12 -3.10 -3.10 -9.41
CA GLY A 12 -3.89 -3.95 -10.30
C GLY A 12 -5.19 -4.45 -9.64
N THR A 13 -5.72 -5.59 -10.09
CA THR A 13 -6.94 -6.19 -9.51
C THR A 13 -6.80 -6.42 -8.00
N VAL A 14 -5.70 -7.03 -7.56
CA VAL A 14 -5.49 -7.33 -6.13
C VAL A 14 -5.19 -6.06 -5.35
N GLY A 15 -4.30 -5.18 -5.84
CA GLY A 15 -3.96 -3.93 -5.15
C GLY A 15 -5.15 -3.00 -4.96
N GLY A 16 -5.96 -2.81 -6.00
CA GLY A 16 -7.20 -2.04 -5.91
C GLY A 16 -8.23 -2.70 -4.98
N GLY A 17 -8.35 -4.03 -5.01
CA GLY A 17 -9.18 -4.79 -4.07
C GLY A 17 -8.73 -4.59 -2.61
N THR A 18 -7.44 -4.68 -2.34
CA THR A 18 -6.86 -4.44 -1.01
C THR A 18 -7.17 -3.03 -0.53
N PHE A 19 -6.93 -2.00 -1.34
CA PHE A 19 -7.25 -0.61 -0.99
C PHE A 19 -8.74 -0.45 -0.63
N ASN A 20 -9.64 -0.94 -1.50
CA ASN A 20 -11.08 -0.83 -1.31
C ASN A 20 -11.55 -1.58 -0.05
N VAL A 21 -11.01 -2.77 0.23
CA VAL A 21 -11.37 -3.56 1.41
C VAL A 21 -10.88 -2.91 2.70
N LEU A 22 -9.66 -2.37 2.71
CA LEU A 22 -9.11 -1.64 3.86
C LEU A 22 -9.98 -0.41 4.18
N GLN A 23 -10.36 0.36 3.16
CA GLN A 23 -11.20 1.54 3.34
C GLN A 23 -12.62 1.17 3.79
N ARG A 24 -13.28 0.23 3.10
CA ARG A 24 -14.67 -0.15 3.38
C ARG A 24 -14.86 -0.78 4.77
N ASN A 25 -13.86 -1.49 5.26
CA ASN A 25 -13.94 -2.22 6.54
C ASN A 25 -13.04 -1.61 7.62
N ALA A 26 -12.64 -0.34 7.50
CA ALA A 26 -11.66 0.30 8.37
C ALA A 26 -12.01 0.16 9.86
N GLU A 27 -13.28 0.34 10.23
CA GLU A 27 -13.75 0.21 11.62
C GLU A 27 -13.60 -1.22 12.16
N GLU A 28 -14.06 -2.22 11.41
CA GLU A 28 -14.01 -3.63 11.83
C GLU A 28 -12.56 -4.15 11.87
N ILE A 29 -11.73 -3.75 10.90
CA ILE A 29 -10.29 -4.07 10.89
C ILE A 29 -9.61 -3.43 12.10
N ALA A 30 -9.90 -2.16 12.39
CA ALA A 30 -9.34 -1.47 13.55
C ALA A 30 -9.73 -2.13 14.87
N ARG A 31 -11.00 -2.58 14.98
CA ARG A 31 -11.50 -3.31 16.15
C ARG A 31 -10.74 -4.61 16.40
N ARG A 32 -10.39 -5.35 15.34
CA ARG A 32 -9.65 -6.63 15.44
C ARG A 32 -8.14 -6.45 15.60
N ALA A 33 -7.55 -5.50 14.87
CA ALA A 33 -6.12 -5.21 14.90
C ALA A 33 -5.70 -4.37 16.13
N GLY A 34 -6.67 -3.79 16.84
CA GLY A 34 -6.45 -2.90 17.98
C GLY A 34 -6.04 -1.47 17.58
N ARG A 35 -5.83 -1.19 16.29
CA ARG A 35 -5.50 0.15 15.76
C ARG A 35 -5.92 0.25 14.29
N GLY A 36 -6.14 1.48 13.82
CA GLY A 36 -6.46 1.73 12.41
C GLY A 36 -5.33 1.32 11.46
N ILE A 37 -5.70 1.00 10.23
CA ILE A 37 -4.78 0.76 9.11
C ILE A 37 -5.11 1.79 8.04
N GLU A 38 -4.12 2.58 7.64
CA GLU A 38 -4.28 3.68 6.69
C GLU A 38 -3.31 3.52 5.53
N VAL A 39 -3.81 3.59 4.30
CA VAL A 39 -2.95 3.59 3.11
C VAL A 39 -2.37 4.98 2.93
N ALA A 40 -1.06 5.11 3.15
CA ALA A 40 -0.35 6.39 3.18
C ALA A 40 0.24 6.78 1.82
N GLN A 41 0.61 5.79 1.00
CA GLN A 41 1.19 6.02 -0.32
C GLN A 41 0.98 4.81 -1.22
N ILE A 42 0.81 5.05 -2.52
CA ILE A 42 0.66 3.99 -3.52
C ILE A 42 1.69 4.17 -4.62
N ALA A 43 2.52 3.16 -4.86
CA ALA A 43 3.33 3.11 -6.07
C ALA A 43 2.56 2.43 -7.21
N VAL A 44 2.31 3.19 -8.28
CA VAL A 44 1.56 2.72 -9.45
C VAL A 44 2.06 3.43 -10.72
N ARG A 45 2.26 2.67 -11.80
CA ARG A 45 2.66 3.23 -13.10
C ARG A 45 1.49 3.79 -13.89
N THR A 46 0.35 3.10 -13.86
CA THR A 46 -0.86 3.46 -14.58
C THR A 46 -2.04 3.42 -13.62
N PRO A 47 -2.80 4.53 -13.46
CA PRO A 47 -3.97 4.55 -12.58
C PRO A 47 -4.94 3.43 -12.91
N ASN A 48 -5.51 2.80 -11.88
CA ASN A 48 -6.56 1.80 -12.05
C ASN A 48 -7.92 2.49 -12.08
N PRO A 49 -8.63 2.51 -13.23
CA PRO A 49 -9.91 3.22 -13.34
C PRO A 49 -11.00 2.64 -12.44
N ASN A 50 -10.85 1.41 -11.95
CA ASN A 50 -11.82 0.73 -11.09
C ASN A 50 -11.53 0.93 -9.58
N CYS A 51 -10.52 1.72 -9.22
CA CYS A 51 -10.15 1.97 -7.83
C CYS A 51 -10.06 3.48 -7.56
N GLN A 52 -11.01 4.00 -6.78
CA GLN A 52 -11.03 5.40 -6.39
C GLN A 52 -10.15 5.63 -5.17
N ILE A 53 -8.90 6.01 -5.41
CA ILE A 53 -7.90 6.22 -4.35
C ILE A 53 -8.03 7.56 -3.59
N GLY A 54 -9.00 8.40 -3.98
CA GLY A 54 -9.24 9.71 -3.36
C GLY A 54 -7.99 10.60 -3.43
N SER A 55 -7.61 11.18 -2.29
CA SER A 55 -6.42 12.02 -2.15
C SER A 55 -5.17 11.25 -1.73
N THR A 56 -5.17 9.92 -1.82
CA THR A 56 -4.02 9.10 -1.41
C THR A 56 -2.82 9.42 -2.31
N PRO A 57 -1.66 9.80 -1.76
CA PRO A 57 -0.47 10.11 -2.55
C PRO A 57 -0.05 8.93 -3.44
N THR A 58 0.30 9.23 -4.69
CA THR A 58 0.82 8.26 -5.64
C THR A 58 2.23 8.60 -6.10
N THR A 59 2.98 7.57 -6.48
CA THR A 59 4.31 7.70 -7.07
C THR A 59 4.49 6.64 -8.15
N SER A 60 5.32 6.91 -9.16
CA SER A 60 5.76 5.90 -10.13
C SER A 60 6.99 5.13 -9.65
N ASP A 61 7.67 5.62 -8.61
CA ASP A 61 8.82 4.99 -7.97
C ASP A 61 8.40 4.13 -6.78
N VAL A 62 8.58 2.82 -6.91
CA VAL A 62 8.25 1.83 -5.87
C VAL A 62 9.21 1.92 -4.69
N PHE A 63 10.45 2.35 -4.89
CA PHE A 63 11.42 2.47 -3.81
C PHE A 63 11.13 3.66 -2.92
N ALA A 64 10.55 4.74 -3.46
CA ALA A 64 10.05 5.86 -2.67
C ALA A 64 9.01 5.44 -1.62
N VAL A 65 8.25 4.35 -1.85
CA VAL A 65 7.35 3.77 -0.85
C VAL A 65 8.15 3.01 0.21
N ALA A 66 9.08 2.15 -0.19
CA ALA A 66 9.88 1.37 0.75
C ALA A 66 10.79 2.22 1.65
N THR A 67 11.23 3.39 1.19
CA THR A 67 12.10 4.30 1.96
C THR A 67 11.33 5.44 2.63
N ASN A 68 9.99 5.43 2.59
CA ASN A 68 9.20 6.47 3.25
C ASN A 68 9.19 6.23 4.77
N PRO A 69 9.73 7.14 5.60
CA PRO A 69 9.83 6.95 7.04
C PRO A 69 8.46 6.91 7.75
N GLU A 70 7.39 7.36 7.09
CA GLU A 70 6.03 7.30 7.62
C GLU A 70 5.35 5.94 7.36
N ILE A 71 5.94 5.04 6.57
CA ILE A 71 5.33 3.75 6.21
C ILE A 71 5.84 2.65 7.13
N ASP A 72 4.90 2.00 7.83
CA ASP A 72 5.19 0.90 8.75
C ASP A 72 5.19 -0.47 8.03
N ILE A 73 4.37 -0.63 6.98
CA ILE A 73 4.20 -1.89 6.23
C ILE A 73 4.17 -1.62 4.74
N VAL A 74 4.98 -2.37 3.98
CA VAL A 74 4.94 -2.40 2.51
C VAL A 74 4.15 -3.62 2.03
N VAL A 75 3.22 -3.41 1.11
CA VAL A 75 2.43 -4.46 0.44
C VAL A 75 2.86 -4.53 -1.02
N GLU A 76 3.63 -5.57 -1.38
CA GLU A 76 4.11 -5.80 -2.74
C GLU A 76 3.12 -6.62 -3.56
N LEU A 77 2.64 -6.04 -4.67
CA LEU A 77 1.64 -6.59 -5.59
C LEU A 77 1.95 -6.22 -7.06
N ILE A 78 3.22 -5.95 -7.37
CA ILE A 78 3.72 -5.63 -8.72
C ILE A 78 3.77 -6.91 -9.56
N GLY A 79 4.17 -8.02 -8.94
CA GLY A 79 4.43 -9.29 -9.60
C GLY A 79 5.77 -9.34 -10.31
N GLY A 80 6.12 -10.52 -10.84
CA GLY A 80 7.45 -10.82 -11.35
C GLY A 80 8.47 -11.07 -10.23
N TYR A 81 9.74 -11.25 -10.58
CA TYR A 81 10.77 -11.69 -9.63
C TYR A 81 11.89 -10.66 -9.39
N THR A 82 12.20 -9.80 -10.37
CA THR A 82 13.34 -8.88 -10.26
C THR A 82 13.00 -7.67 -9.38
N LEU A 83 12.15 -6.78 -9.89
CA LEU A 83 11.78 -5.55 -9.17
C LEU A 83 11.08 -5.84 -7.83
N ALA A 84 10.24 -6.88 -7.80
CA ALA A 84 9.57 -7.31 -6.57
C ALA A 84 10.57 -7.73 -5.49
N ARG A 85 11.59 -8.53 -5.84
CA ARG A 85 12.64 -8.95 -4.89
C ARG A 85 13.44 -7.77 -4.39
N GLU A 86 13.85 -6.87 -5.28
CA GLU A 86 14.60 -5.66 -4.91
C GLU A 86 13.81 -4.77 -3.95
N LEU A 87 12.51 -4.55 -4.24
CA LEU A 87 11.62 -3.79 -3.38
C LEU A 87 11.47 -4.42 -1.99
N VAL A 88 11.20 -5.73 -1.93
CA VAL A 88 11.02 -6.45 -0.66
C VAL A 88 12.29 -6.38 0.18
N LEU A 89 13.45 -6.63 -0.43
CA LEU A 89 14.74 -6.53 0.27
C LEU A 89 14.99 -5.10 0.77
N LYS A 90 14.63 -4.09 -0.01
CA LYS A 90 14.79 -2.69 0.40
C LYS A 90 13.88 -2.30 1.55
N ALA A 91 12.68 -2.88 1.62
CA ALA A 91 11.70 -2.57 2.67
C ALA A 91 12.02 -3.20 4.03
N ILE A 92 12.87 -4.24 4.08
CA ILE A 92 13.25 -4.95 5.31
C ILE A 92 14.68 -4.65 5.78
N GLU A 93 15.44 -3.87 5.01
CA GLU A 93 16.74 -3.33 5.38
C GLU A 93 16.60 -2.26 6.47
#